data_AF-A0A149V3P8-F1
#
_entry.id   AF-A0A149V3P8-F1
#
_cell.length_a   1.000
_cell.length_b   1.000
_cell.length_c   1.000
_cell.angle_alpha   90.00
_cell.angle_beta   90.00
_cell.angle_gamma   90.00
#
_symmetry.space_group_name_H-M   'P 1'
#
loop_
_entity.id
_entity.type
_entity.pdbx_description
1 polymer ?
#
loop_
_entity_poly.entity_id
_entity_poly.type
_entity_poly.pdbx_seq_one_letter_code
_entity_poly.pdbx_strand_id
1 'polypeptide(L)'
;MDAAKAPCQFVSCTDGTRDLIGVVIGGTLSDVEDTRLWDLDCAFTLLVEDGEILIVKGWYATAVEQVVEDITEGIKAMKSNEQTYRDDVLDLLVIKAGLAQQLDQSPAAKAFWDIHLERLGAAKWPEGPLPQCLVRFDKRTGAKLGLVISGVWVERLEDWDLNEPFLVLSTDGEIQRCEGRVVEQVSVL
;
A
#
# COMPACT_ATOMS: atom_id res chain seq x y z
N MET A 1 -24.40 -2.00 2.69
CA MET A 1 -23.02 -1.48 2.81
C MET A 1 -22.16 -2.54 2.16
N ASP A 2 -21.71 -2.29 0.93
CA ASP A 2 -20.74 -3.17 0.30
C ASP A 2 -19.48 -3.19 1.17
N ALA A 3 -19.02 -4.40 1.49
CA ALA A 3 -17.71 -4.56 2.09
C ALA A 3 -16.71 -3.92 1.13
N ALA A 4 -15.94 -2.94 1.61
CA ALA A 4 -14.86 -2.37 0.84
C ALA A 4 -13.95 -3.55 0.41
N LYS A 5 -13.97 -3.90 -0.88
CA LYS A 5 -13.16 -5.00 -1.38
C LYS A 5 -11.70 -4.61 -1.19
N ALA A 6 -10.91 -5.56 -0.72
CA ALA A 6 -9.47 -5.38 -0.62
C ALA A 6 -8.89 -5.13 -2.03
N PRO A 7 -7.92 -4.22 -2.18
CA PRO A 7 -7.34 -3.91 -3.48
C PRO A 7 -6.70 -5.16 -4.09
N CYS A 8 -7.12 -5.52 -5.30
CA CYS A 8 -6.68 -6.75 -5.99
C CYS A 8 -6.48 -6.57 -7.50
N GLN A 9 -6.66 -5.34 -8.02
CA GLN A 9 -6.46 -5.02 -9.42
C GLN A 9 -5.17 -4.23 -9.57
N PHE A 10 -4.21 -4.80 -10.27
CA PHE A 10 -2.97 -4.19 -10.64
C PHE A 10 -3.07 -3.61 -12.03
N VAL A 11 -2.39 -2.48 -12.22
CA VAL A 11 -2.27 -1.85 -13.52
C VAL A 11 -0.83 -1.42 -13.77
N SER A 12 -0.37 -1.66 -14.99
CA SER A 12 0.78 -0.96 -15.57
C SER A 12 0.26 -0.05 -16.67
N CYS A 13 0.51 1.25 -16.58
CA CYS A 13 0.06 2.23 -17.55
C CYS A 13 1.00 3.44 -17.58
N THR A 14 0.75 4.41 -18.44
CA THR A 14 1.39 5.74 -18.35
C THR A 14 0.33 6.82 -18.25
N ASP A 15 0.57 7.85 -17.43
CA ASP A 15 -0.28 9.06 -17.37
C ASP A 15 0.02 10.07 -18.49
N GLY A 16 0.89 9.70 -19.44
CA GLY A 16 1.39 10.56 -20.51
C GLY A 16 2.66 11.33 -20.16
N THR A 17 3.17 11.22 -18.93
CA THR A 17 4.42 11.85 -18.48
C THR A 17 5.42 10.88 -17.87
N ARG A 18 4.95 9.85 -17.18
CA ARG A 18 5.77 8.76 -16.61
C ARG A 18 5.06 7.42 -16.75
N ASP A 19 5.85 6.36 -16.68
CA ASP A 19 5.33 5.00 -16.55
C ASP A 19 4.91 4.77 -15.09
N LEU A 20 3.79 4.09 -14.90
CA LEU A 20 3.16 3.83 -13.61
C LEU A 20 2.91 2.32 -13.49
N ILE A 21 3.30 1.76 -12.36
CA ILE A 21 2.96 0.40 -11.95
C ILE A 21 2.39 0.49 -10.54
N GLY A 22 1.19 -0.07 -10.34
CA GLY A 22 0.53 0.09 -9.05
C GLY A 22 -0.73 -0.76 -8.87
N VAL A 23 -1.34 -0.61 -7.70
CA VAL A 23 -2.59 -1.26 -7.30
C VAL A 23 -3.71 -0.22 -7.27
N VAL A 24 -4.83 -0.55 -7.90
CA VAL A 24 -6.02 0.30 -7.89
C VAL A 24 -6.72 0.17 -6.54
N ILE A 25 -6.74 1.27 -5.79
CA ILE A 25 -7.26 1.35 -4.41
C ILE A 25 -8.56 2.16 -4.30
N GLY A 26 -9.02 2.76 -5.40
CA GLY A 26 -10.24 3.55 -5.44
C GLY A 26 -10.63 3.94 -6.86
N GLY A 27 -11.87 4.43 -7.03
CA GLY A 27 -12.43 4.75 -8.34
C GLY A 27 -13.91 4.43 -8.40
N THR A 28 -14.43 4.20 -9.60
CA THR A 28 -15.77 3.62 -9.80
C THR A 28 -15.62 2.14 -10.12
N LEU A 29 -16.48 1.27 -9.59
CA LEU A 29 -16.46 -0.15 -9.97
C LEU A 29 -17.01 -0.29 -11.40
N SER A 30 -16.45 -1.22 -12.15
CA SER A 30 -16.92 -1.53 -13.49
C SER A 30 -18.33 -2.15 -13.40
N ASP A 31 -19.28 -1.63 -14.19
CA ASP A 31 -20.64 -2.20 -14.33
C ASP A 31 -20.66 -3.55 -15.07
N VAL A 32 -19.49 -4.05 -15.49
CA VAL A 32 -19.32 -5.31 -16.20
C VAL A 32 -19.46 -6.48 -15.21
N GLU A 33 -19.84 -7.67 -15.70
CA GLU A 33 -20.17 -8.86 -14.87
C GLU A 33 -19.14 -9.23 -13.79
N ASP A 34 -17.88 -8.78 -13.91
CA ASP A 34 -16.86 -8.94 -12.87
C ASP A 34 -16.81 -7.76 -11.90
N THR A 35 -17.59 -7.87 -10.83
CA THR A 35 -17.64 -6.90 -9.71
C THR A 35 -16.32 -6.69 -8.97
N ARG A 36 -15.24 -7.41 -9.33
CA ARG A 36 -13.90 -7.23 -8.74
C ARG A 36 -13.10 -6.13 -9.44
N LEU A 37 -13.57 -5.64 -10.59
CA LEU A 37 -12.83 -4.68 -11.41
C LEU A 37 -13.31 -3.26 -11.17
N TRP A 38 -12.36 -2.34 -11.08
CA TRP A 38 -12.55 -0.91 -11.19
C TRP A 38 -12.65 -0.51 -12.66
N ASP A 39 -13.50 0.48 -12.93
CA ASP A 39 -13.58 1.19 -14.20
C ASP A 39 -12.32 2.05 -14.38
N LEU A 40 -11.46 1.60 -15.31
CA LEU A 40 -10.20 2.25 -15.63
C LEU A 40 -10.32 3.28 -16.76
N ASP A 41 -11.47 3.40 -17.42
CA ASP A 41 -11.69 4.42 -18.47
C ASP A 41 -11.98 5.80 -17.84
N CYS A 42 -12.52 5.79 -16.62
CA CYS A 42 -12.78 6.95 -15.78
C CYS A 42 -11.56 7.36 -14.93
N ALA A 43 -11.77 8.16 -13.89
CA ALA A 43 -10.71 8.44 -12.91
C ALA A 43 -10.61 7.31 -11.89
N PHE A 44 -9.40 6.79 -11.68
CA PHE A 44 -9.12 5.78 -10.66
C PHE A 44 -7.94 6.22 -9.78
N THR A 45 -7.95 5.75 -8.53
CA THR A 45 -6.92 6.03 -7.54
C THR A 45 -5.95 4.86 -7.51
N LEU A 46 -4.68 5.15 -7.82
CA LEU A 46 -3.60 4.19 -7.95
C LEU A 46 -2.58 4.40 -6.83
N LEU A 47 -2.23 3.34 -6.10
CA LEU A 47 -1.03 3.29 -5.27
C LEU A 47 0.12 2.76 -6.13
N VAL A 48 1.09 3.60 -6.46
CA VAL A 48 2.24 3.19 -7.30
C VAL A 48 3.37 2.58 -6.48
N GLU A 49 4.33 1.94 -7.16
CA GLU A 49 5.49 1.25 -6.53
C GLU A 49 6.29 2.14 -5.57
N ASP A 50 6.48 3.41 -5.93
CA ASP A 50 7.12 4.45 -5.09
C ASP A 50 6.29 4.80 -3.84
N GLY A 51 5.07 4.27 -3.74
CA GLY A 51 4.15 4.49 -2.63
C GLY A 51 3.32 5.76 -2.72
N GLU A 52 3.48 6.54 -3.78
CA GLU A 52 2.60 7.68 -4.06
C GLU A 52 1.16 7.19 -4.35
N ILE A 53 0.16 7.94 -3.86
CA ILE A 53 -1.21 7.82 -4.36
C ILE A 53 -1.40 8.84 -5.48
N LEU A 54 -1.86 8.37 -6.64
CA LEU A 54 -2.17 9.20 -7.78
C LEU A 54 -3.62 8.98 -8.21
N ILE A 55 -4.30 10.07 -8.59
CA ILE A 55 -5.56 9.98 -9.33
C ILE A 55 -5.19 9.96 -10.81
N VAL A 56 -5.33 8.79 -11.43
CA VAL A 56 -5.06 8.60 -12.86
C VAL A 56 -6.36 8.83 -13.62
N LYS A 57 -6.29 9.68 -14.65
CA LYS A 57 -7.39 9.87 -15.60
C LYS A 57 -7.29 8.79 -16.67
N GLY A 58 -8.20 7.82 -16.65
CA GLY A 58 -8.24 6.67 -17.55
C GLY A 58 -8.12 7.03 -19.03
N TRP A 59 -8.84 8.04 -19.48
CA TRP A 59 -8.75 8.54 -20.86
C TRP A 59 -7.37 9.10 -21.27
N TYR A 60 -6.50 9.42 -20.31
CA TYR A 60 -5.08 9.75 -20.55
C TYR A 60 -4.16 8.54 -20.41
N ALA A 61 -4.62 7.48 -19.71
CA ALA A 61 -3.84 6.30 -19.47
C ALA A 61 -3.64 5.55 -20.79
N THR A 62 -2.39 5.42 -21.26
CA THR A 62 -2.07 4.60 -22.43
C THR A 62 -1.36 3.32 -21.99
N ALA A 63 -1.49 2.27 -22.81
CA ALA A 63 -0.89 0.95 -22.57
C ALA A 63 -1.29 0.29 -21.23
N VAL A 64 -2.55 0.44 -20.80
CA VAL A 64 -3.06 -0.17 -19.57
C VAL A 64 -3.02 -1.71 -19.70
N GLU A 65 -2.10 -2.34 -18.97
CA GLU A 65 -2.08 -3.79 -18.72
C GLU A 65 -2.68 -4.06 -17.35
N GLN A 66 -3.60 -5.03 -17.26
CA GLN A 66 -4.36 -5.34 -16.05
C GLN A 66 -4.06 -6.76 -15.57
N VAL A 67 -3.78 -6.90 -14.27
CA VAL A 67 -3.67 -8.20 -13.59
C VAL A 67 -4.59 -8.19 -12.36
N VAL A 68 -5.35 -9.28 -12.17
CA VAL A 68 -6.31 -9.41 -11.07
C VAL A 68 -5.92 -10.62 -10.24
N GLU A 69 -5.53 -10.41 -9.00
CA GLU A 69 -5.15 -11.50 -8.10
C GLU A 69 -6.31 -11.90 -7.18
N ASP A 70 -6.57 -13.20 -7.08
CA ASP A 70 -7.38 -13.72 -5.99
C ASP A 70 -6.51 -13.75 -4.73
N ILE A 71 -6.83 -12.85 -3.80
CA ILE A 71 -6.13 -12.64 -2.51
C ILE A 71 -5.95 -13.96 -1.73
N THR A 72 -6.78 -14.97 -2.00
CA THR A 72 -6.78 -16.26 -1.30
C THR A 72 -5.92 -17.34 -1.99
N GLU A 73 -5.71 -17.26 -3.30
CA GLU A 73 -4.95 -18.25 -4.09
C GLU A 73 -3.57 -17.74 -4.56
N GLY A 74 -3.35 -16.43 -4.68
CA GLY A 74 -2.05 -15.84 -5.04
C GLY A 74 -0.92 -16.31 -4.12
N ILE A 75 -1.19 -16.32 -2.80
CA ILE A 75 -0.26 -16.81 -1.76
C ILE A 75 0.07 -18.33 -1.92
N LYS A 76 -0.81 -19.12 -2.55
CA LYS A 76 -0.64 -20.58 -2.70
C LYS A 76 -0.05 -21.01 -4.04
N ALA A 77 -0.24 -20.24 -5.11
CA ALA A 77 0.23 -20.60 -6.46
C ALA A 77 1.71 -20.25 -6.72
N MET A 78 2.31 -19.35 -5.94
CA MET A 78 3.67 -18.80 -6.14
C MET A 78 4.82 -19.72 -5.69
N LYS A 79 4.79 -21.00 -6.10
CA LYS A 79 5.89 -21.97 -5.87
C LYS A 79 6.61 -22.42 -7.15
N SER A 80 6.56 -21.66 -8.24
CA SER A 80 7.32 -21.96 -9.47
C SER A 80 8.34 -20.86 -9.86
N ASN A 81 9.37 -20.72 -9.02
CA ASN A 81 10.80 -20.54 -9.30
C ASN A 81 11.42 -19.71 -10.46
N GLU A 82 10.72 -18.92 -11.30
CA GLU A 82 11.44 -18.11 -12.34
C GLU A 82 11.00 -16.63 -12.51
N GLN A 83 10.21 -16.05 -11.61
CA GLN A 83 9.62 -14.71 -11.79
C GLN A 83 9.88 -13.73 -10.63
N THR A 84 11.05 -13.81 -10.01
CA THR A 84 11.27 -13.41 -8.61
C THR A 84 11.27 -11.91 -8.30
N TYR A 85 11.42 -10.99 -9.27
CA TYR A 85 11.49 -9.54 -8.97
C TYR A 85 10.14 -8.84 -9.07
N ARG A 86 9.40 -9.10 -10.16
CA ARG A 86 8.14 -8.43 -10.43
C ARG A 86 7.06 -8.87 -9.43
N ASP A 87 7.06 -10.15 -9.09
CA ASP A 87 6.11 -10.73 -8.15
C ASP A 87 6.33 -10.19 -6.72
N ASP A 88 7.58 -10.02 -6.29
CA ASP A 88 7.90 -9.46 -4.96
C ASP A 88 7.44 -7.99 -4.83
N VAL A 89 7.57 -7.19 -5.91
CA VAL A 89 7.09 -5.79 -5.95
C VAL A 89 5.56 -5.73 -5.91
N LEU A 90 4.90 -6.61 -6.69
CA LEU A 90 3.43 -6.69 -6.73
C LEU A 90 2.86 -7.11 -5.37
N ASP A 91 3.44 -8.13 -4.72
CA ASP A 91 3.05 -8.58 -3.38
C ASP A 91 3.13 -7.44 -2.36
N LEU A 92 4.24 -6.70 -2.36
CA LEU A 92 4.43 -5.58 -1.44
C LEU A 92 3.44 -4.46 -1.71
N LEU A 93 3.10 -4.20 -2.97
CA LEU A 93 2.11 -3.20 -3.34
C LEU A 93 0.70 -3.56 -2.86
N VAL A 94 0.28 -4.83 -3.00
CA VAL A 94 -1.01 -5.29 -2.46
C VAL A 94 -1.03 -5.18 -0.95
N ILE A 95 0.06 -5.55 -0.29
CA ILE A 95 0.16 -5.45 1.16
C ILE A 95 0.08 -3.99 1.62
N LYS A 96 0.80 -3.06 0.95
CA LYS A 96 0.69 -1.61 1.23
C LYS A 96 -0.73 -1.11 1.01
N ALA A 97 -1.36 -1.49 -0.10
CA ALA A 97 -2.72 -1.08 -0.46
C ALA A 97 -3.74 -1.57 0.57
N GLY A 98 -3.64 -2.84 0.99
CA GLY A 98 -4.46 -3.42 2.06
C GLY A 98 -4.26 -2.72 3.40
N LEU A 99 -3.00 -2.43 3.77
CA LEU A 99 -2.68 -1.70 5.01
C LEU A 99 -3.17 -0.25 4.99
N ALA A 100 -3.11 0.43 3.83
CA ALA A 100 -3.66 1.76 3.65
C ALA A 100 -5.19 1.77 3.81
N GLN A 101 -5.87 0.76 3.26
CA GLN A 101 -7.30 0.59 3.46
C GLN A 101 -7.65 0.30 4.94
N GLN A 102 -6.88 -0.55 5.61
CA GLN A 102 -7.04 -0.81 7.05
C GLN A 102 -6.80 0.45 7.88
N LEU A 103 -5.84 1.29 7.50
CA LEU A 103 -5.57 2.58 8.15
C LEU A 103 -6.79 3.50 8.04
N ASP A 104 -7.37 3.63 6.84
CA ASP A 104 -8.58 4.44 6.62
C ASP A 104 -9.78 3.94 7.44
N GLN A 105 -9.90 2.62 7.59
CA GLN A 105 -10.96 1.97 8.36
C GLN A 105 -10.74 1.97 9.88
N SER A 106 -9.54 2.33 10.35
CA SER A 106 -9.17 2.30 11.77
C SER A 106 -9.00 3.71 12.33
N PRO A 107 -10.01 4.26 13.05
CA PRO A 107 -9.92 5.60 13.63
C PRO A 107 -8.72 5.80 14.56
N ALA A 108 -8.33 4.74 15.28
CA ALA A 108 -7.18 4.77 16.17
C ALA A 108 -5.86 4.87 15.39
N ALA A 109 -5.67 4.05 14.34
CA ALA A 109 -4.47 4.10 13.52
C ALA A 109 -4.38 5.44 12.77
N LYS A 110 -5.50 5.90 12.21
CA LYS A 110 -5.61 7.20 11.56
C LYS A 110 -5.24 8.35 12.49
N ALA A 111 -5.68 8.32 13.75
CA ALA A 111 -5.32 9.35 14.72
C ALA A 111 -3.81 9.42 14.99
N PHE A 112 -3.13 8.28 15.07
CA PHE A 112 -1.66 8.27 15.20
C PHE A 112 -0.97 8.84 13.96
N TRP A 113 -1.47 8.51 12.77
CA TRP A 113 -0.94 9.03 11.51
C TRP A 113 -1.16 10.54 11.36
N ASP A 114 -2.37 11.02 11.65
CA ASP A 114 -2.69 12.45 11.58
C ASP A 114 -1.81 13.29 12.52
N ILE A 115 -1.48 12.78 13.72
CA ILE A 115 -0.54 13.44 14.63
C ILE A 115 0.86 13.54 14.00
N HIS A 116 1.30 12.52 13.25
CA HIS A 116 2.57 12.57 12.55
C HIS A 116 2.54 13.58 11.39
N LEU A 117 1.49 13.58 10.58
CA LEU A 117 1.30 14.55 9.50
C LEU A 117 1.28 15.99 10.02
N GLU A 118 0.61 16.25 11.15
CA GLU A 118 0.62 17.55 11.82
C GLU A 118 2.03 18.00 12.21
N ARG A 119 2.88 17.08 12.70
CA ARG A 119 4.27 17.40 13.05
C ARG A 119 5.11 17.76 11.82
N LEU A 120 4.82 17.14 10.68
CA LEU A 120 5.47 17.44 9.40
C LEU A 120 4.89 18.67 8.70
N GLY A 121 3.81 19.28 9.23
CA GLY A 121 3.09 20.36 8.54
C GLY A 121 2.42 19.91 7.24
N ALA A 122 2.17 18.62 7.08
CA ALA A 122 1.50 18.04 5.92
C ALA A 122 -0.03 18.12 6.04
N ALA A 123 -0.72 18.01 4.91
CA ALA A 123 -2.17 17.80 4.91
C ALA A 123 -2.51 16.50 5.64
N LYS A 124 -3.69 16.44 6.27
CA LYS A 124 -4.18 15.22 6.95
C LYS A 124 -4.77 14.23 5.95
N TRP A 125 -4.93 12.98 6.37
CA TRP A 125 -5.60 11.97 5.56
C TRP A 125 -7.11 12.30 5.37
N PRO A 126 -7.67 12.23 4.13
CA PRO A 126 -7.14 11.56 2.93
C PRO A 126 -6.30 12.39 1.96
N GLU A 127 -6.16 13.71 2.17
CA GLU A 127 -5.40 14.57 1.27
C GLU A 127 -3.88 14.52 1.50
N GLY A 128 -3.46 14.03 2.67
CA GLY A 128 -2.08 13.84 3.07
C GLY A 128 -1.43 12.57 2.52
N PRO A 129 -0.09 12.47 2.57
CA PRO A 129 0.63 11.28 2.15
C PRO A 129 0.24 10.05 2.99
N LEU A 130 0.28 8.88 2.37
CA LEU A 130 0.22 7.61 3.09
C LEU A 130 1.53 7.35 3.84
N PRO A 131 1.48 6.60 4.95
CA PRO A 131 2.71 6.06 5.49
C PRO A 131 3.35 5.11 4.48
N GLN A 132 4.69 5.14 4.40
CA GLN A 132 5.46 4.41 3.38
C GLN A 132 6.33 3.30 3.96
N CYS A 133 6.72 3.44 5.22
CA CYS A 133 7.66 2.55 5.85
C CYS A 133 6.96 1.23 6.21
N LEU A 134 7.23 0.20 5.41
CA LEU A 134 6.86 -1.17 5.71
C LEU A 134 7.94 -1.83 6.55
N VAL A 135 7.47 -2.62 7.50
CA VAL A 135 8.32 -3.32 8.46
C VAL A 135 7.93 -4.78 8.57
N ARG A 136 8.93 -5.65 8.69
CA ARG A 136 8.76 -7.07 8.95
C ARG A 136 9.11 -7.41 10.40
N PHE A 137 8.18 -8.07 11.09
CA PHE A 137 8.32 -8.38 12.52
C PHE A 137 9.23 -9.58 12.83
N ASP A 138 9.54 -10.45 11.85
CA ASP A 138 10.41 -11.62 11.99
C ASP A 138 11.08 -11.95 10.64
N LYS A 139 12.24 -12.62 10.65
CA LYS A 139 12.95 -13.07 9.44
C LYS A 139 12.34 -14.31 8.79
N ARG A 140 11.31 -14.92 9.40
CA ARG A 140 10.66 -16.12 8.87
C ARG A 140 9.86 -15.80 7.61
N THR A 141 9.88 -16.73 6.65
CA THR A 141 9.01 -16.69 5.48
C THR A 141 7.55 -16.68 5.94
N GLY A 142 6.77 -15.68 5.51
CA GLY A 142 5.40 -15.45 5.98
C GLY A 142 5.28 -14.67 7.29
N ALA A 143 6.36 -14.04 7.76
CA ALA A 143 6.29 -13.10 8.86
C ALA A 143 5.31 -11.96 8.54
N LYS A 144 4.60 -11.51 9.57
CA LYS A 144 3.68 -10.38 9.46
C LYS A 144 4.46 -9.16 8.94
N LEU A 145 3.78 -8.41 8.08
CA LEU A 145 4.21 -7.08 7.69
C LEU A 145 3.32 -6.06 8.41
N GLY A 146 3.82 -4.84 8.50
CA GLY A 146 3.02 -3.74 8.99
C GLY A 146 3.55 -2.41 8.53
N LEU A 147 2.68 -1.41 8.65
CA LEU A 147 2.92 -0.06 8.23
C LEU A 147 3.25 0.81 9.44
N VAL A 148 4.40 1.47 9.44
CA VAL A 148 4.76 2.40 10.52
C VAL A 148 3.86 3.62 10.47
N ILE A 149 3.10 3.85 11.54
CA ILE A 149 2.11 4.94 11.64
C ILE A 149 2.49 5.98 12.71
N SER A 150 3.51 5.71 13.53
CA SER A 150 4.04 6.66 14.51
C SER A 150 5.41 6.22 15.00
N GLY A 151 6.23 7.14 15.47
CA GLY A 151 7.59 6.86 15.91
C GLY A 151 8.45 8.11 15.95
N VAL A 152 9.76 7.92 16.01
CA VAL A 152 10.75 9.01 15.93
C VAL A 152 11.08 9.24 14.45
N TRP A 153 10.77 10.44 13.96
CA TRP A 153 11.13 10.87 12.61
C TRP A 153 12.47 11.60 12.64
N VAL A 154 13.37 11.25 11.72
CA VAL A 154 14.69 11.87 11.59
C VAL A 154 14.68 12.79 10.38
N GLU A 155 14.36 14.07 10.58
CA GLU A 155 14.20 15.06 9.51
C GLU A 155 15.36 15.07 8.49
N ARG A 156 16.60 14.96 8.97
CA ARG A 156 17.80 14.95 8.12
C ARG A 156 17.93 13.75 7.18
N LEU A 157 17.24 12.65 7.48
CA LEU A 157 17.24 11.41 6.70
C LEU A 157 15.93 11.24 5.92
N GLU A 158 14.94 12.10 6.17
CA GLU A 158 13.57 11.94 5.66
C GLU A 158 13.03 10.52 5.89
N ASP A 159 13.38 9.91 7.05
CA ASP A 159 12.97 8.55 7.40
C ASP A 159 12.82 8.36 8.92
N TRP A 160 12.28 7.19 9.32
CA TRP A 160 12.07 6.77 10.70
C TRP A 160 13.35 6.27 11.38
N ASP A 161 13.53 6.61 12.65
CA ASP A 161 14.50 5.89 13.49
C ASP A 161 13.85 4.61 14.02
N LEU A 162 14.03 3.51 13.29
CA LEU A 162 13.53 2.20 13.68
C LEU A 162 14.27 1.58 14.88
N ASN A 163 15.30 2.24 15.43
CA ASN A 163 15.94 1.80 16.68
C ASN A 163 15.22 2.31 17.93
N GLU A 164 14.42 3.36 17.78
CA GLU A 164 13.57 3.91 18.83
C GLU A 164 12.20 3.23 18.81
N PRO A 165 11.38 3.36 19.87
CA PRO A 165 10.05 2.79 19.85
C PRO A 165 9.13 3.42 18.80
N PHE A 166 8.42 2.58 18.05
CA PHE A 166 7.46 3.01 17.01
C PHE A 166 6.17 2.19 17.08
N LEU A 167 5.12 2.69 16.42
CA LEU A 167 3.82 2.04 16.29
C LEU A 167 3.61 1.60 14.85
N VAL A 168 3.03 0.41 14.71
CA VAL A 168 2.79 -0.24 13.43
C VAL A 168 1.34 -0.69 13.36
N LEU A 169 0.69 -0.48 12.21
CA LEU A 169 -0.54 -1.20 11.85
C LEU A 169 -0.14 -2.48 11.10
N SER A 170 -0.37 -3.65 11.67
CA SER A 170 -0.02 -4.93 11.04
C SER A 170 -1.12 -5.44 10.11
N THR A 171 -0.78 -6.39 9.23
CA THR A 171 -1.70 -6.94 8.21
C THR A 171 -2.95 -7.62 8.77
N ASP A 172 -2.97 -7.97 10.06
CA ASP A 172 -4.13 -8.48 10.81
C ASP A 172 -5.02 -7.38 11.40
N GLY A 173 -4.70 -6.11 11.15
CA GLY A 173 -5.45 -4.95 11.63
C GLY A 173 -5.10 -4.53 13.07
N GLU A 174 -4.06 -5.09 13.68
CA GLU A 174 -3.63 -4.71 15.02
C GLU A 174 -2.68 -3.51 15.02
N ILE A 175 -2.81 -2.63 16.01
CA ILE A 175 -1.81 -1.59 16.29
C ILE A 175 -0.84 -2.16 17.32
N GLN A 176 0.42 -2.31 16.91
CA GLN A 176 1.47 -2.90 17.73
C GLN A 176 2.57 -1.88 18.01
N ARG A 177 3.08 -1.90 19.25
CA ARG A 177 4.26 -1.13 19.64
C ARG A 177 5.51 -1.99 19.46
N CYS A 178 6.47 -1.48 18.69
CA CYS A 178 7.76 -2.11 18.47
C CYS A 178 8.83 -1.39 19.29
N GLU A 179 9.68 -2.15 19.98
CA GLU A 179 10.77 -1.62 20.83
C GLU A 179 12.11 -1.48 20.07
N GLY A 180 12.07 -1.33 18.74
CA GLY A 180 13.18 -0.86 17.92
C GLY A 180 14.29 -1.86 17.52
N ARG A 181 14.22 -3.15 17.89
CA ARG A 181 15.38 -4.07 17.72
C ARG A 181 15.21 -5.26 16.77
N VAL A 182 14.01 -5.56 16.30
CA VAL A 182 13.70 -6.85 15.62
C VAL A 182 13.08 -6.65 14.24
N VAL A 183 13.27 -5.48 13.67
CA VAL A 183 12.45 -5.08 12.52
C VAL A 183 13.33 -4.76 11.31
N GLU A 184 13.05 -5.45 10.22
CA GLU A 184 13.66 -5.19 8.91
C GLU A 184 12.73 -4.26 8.13
N GLN A 185 13.26 -3.12 7.70
CA GLN A 185 12.56 -2.25 6.76
C GLN A 185 12.47 -2.96 5.41
N VAL A 186 11.26 -2.99 4.86
CA VAL A 186 11.01 -3.61 3.57
C VAL A 186 10.91 -2.50 2.52
N SER A 187 11.95 -2.39 1.70
CA SER A 187 11.99 -1.46 0.58
C SER A 187 11.40 -2.13 -0.65
N VAL A 188 10.49 -1.43 -1.32
CA VAL A 188 10.13 -1.68 -2.72
C VAL A 188 11.14 -0.85 -3.50
N LEU A 189 12.17 -1.46 -4.06
CA LEU A 189 13.16 -0.75 -4.88
C LEU A 189 12.60 -0.49 -6.28
#